data_AF-A0A2S9X5D7-F1
#
_entry.id   AF-A0A2S9X5D7-F1
#
_cell.length_a   1.000
_cell.length_b   1.000
_cell.length_c   1.000
_cell.angle_alpha   90.00
_cell.angle_beta   90.00
_cell.angle_gamma   90.00
#
_symmetry.space_group_name_H-M   'P 1'
#
loop_
_entity.id
_entity.type
_entity.pdbx_description
1 polymer ?
#
loop_
_entity_poly.entity_id
_entity_poly.type
_entity_poly.pdbx_seq_one_letter_code
_entity_poly.pdbx_strand_id
1 'polypeptide(L)'
;MLTALTYLLRYWRELLLLLAVAALVWLGYSWRDLSAEREQAQRHVAQAQAYAAAQKHARDAEHSTAVRDAAASAQYQKGLQDGKQDLDGAIARLRAALRLREQQLAAARADNLSAAAAGAGRCDGEARADFLAAHGEDALRLAAEADDIVRQLYACQTVLNGKNN
;
A
#
# COMPACT_ATOMS: atom_id res chain seq x y z
N MET A 1 -43.97 -10.93 83.02
CA MET A 1 -43.65 -9.74 82.20
C MET A 1 -42.63 -8.79 82.85
N LEU A 2 -42.62 -8.61 84.18
CA LEU A 2 -41.63 -7.74 84.88
C LEU A 2 -40.16 -8.20 84.80
N THR A 3 -39.90 -9.51 84.62
CA THR A 3 -38.54 -10.08 84.57
C THR A 3 -37.79 -9.78 83.26
N ALA A 4 -38.51 -9.63 82.15
CA ALA A 4 -37.91 -9.27 80.87
C ALA A 4 -37.48 -7.80 80.87
N LEU A 5 -38.26 -6.92 81.51
CA LEU A 5 -37.98 -5.48 81.59
C LEU A 5 -36.72 -5.19 82.43
N THR A 6 -36.52 -5.90 83.54
CA THR A 6 -35.33 -5.73 84.40
C THR A 6 -34.06 -6.28 83.76
N TYR A 7 -34.15 -7.38 83.00
CA TYR A 7 -33.04 -7.87 82.18
C TYR A 7 -32.67 -6.87 81.06
N LEU A 8 -33.67 -6.31 80.38
CA LEU A 8 -33.46 -5.30 79.35
C LEU A 8 -32.75 -4.04 79.92
N LEU A 9 -33.20 -3.55 81.08
CA LEU A 9 -32.59 -2.41 81.77
C LEU A 9 -31.18 -2.69 82.31
N ARG A 10 -30.84 -3.96 82.59
CA ARG A 10 -29.49 -4.34 83.07
C ARG A 10 -28.48 -4.51 81.94
N TYR A 11 -28.91 -5.01 80.79
CA TYR A 11 -28.05 -5.28 79.63
C TYR A 11 -28.21 -4.26 78.49
N TRP A 12 -28.90 -3.14 78.70
CA TRP A 12 -29.15 -2.13 77.66
C TRP A 12 -27.87 -1.59 76.99
N ARG A 13 -26.77 -1.44 77.76
CA ARG A 13 -25.46 -1.04 77.24
C ARG A 13 -24.88 -2.07 76.28
N GLU A 14 -24.98 -3.35 76.61
CA GLU A 14 -24.49 -4.44 75.76
C GLU A 14 -25.32 -4.55 74.48
N LEU A 15 -26.63 -4.36 74.57
CA LEU A 15 -27.52 -4.32 73.40
C LEU A 15 -27.19 -3.15 72.46
N LEU A 16 -26.91 -1.95 73.01
CA LEU A 16 -26.48 -0.81 72.19
C LEU A 16 -25.12 -1.04 71.54
N LEU A 17 -24.16 -1.66 72.23
CA LEU A 17 -22.86 -2.00 71.65
C LEU A 17 -23.01 -3.00 70.51
N LEU A 18 -23.81 -4.05 70.68
CA LEU A 18 -24.09 -5.01 69.62
C LEU A 18 -24.76 -4.35 68.42
N LEU A 19 -25.72 -3.45 68.65
CA LEU A 19 -26.40 -2.72 67.59
C LEU A 19 -25.46 -1.77 66.85
N ALA A 20 -24.57 -1.07 67.57
CA ALA A 20 -23.54 -0.23 66.97
C ALA A 20 -22.54 -1.04 66.11
N VAL A 21 -22.10 -2.20 66.59
CA VAL A 21 -21.23 -3.11 65.82
C VAL A 21 -21.97 -3.62 64.57
N ALA A 22 -23.23 -4.02 64.70
CA ALA A 22 -24.04 -4.46 63.57
C ALA A 22 -24.21 -3.34 62.52
N ALA A 23 -24.44 -2.10 62.97
CA ALA A 23 -24.54 -0.95 62.08
C ALA A 23 -23.22 -0.65 61.34
N LEU A 24 -22.07 -0.75 62.02
CA LEU A 24 -20.75 -0.58 61.39
C LEU A 24 -20.44 -1.68 60.37
N VAL A 25 -20.80 -2.93 60.69
CA VAL A 25 -20.66 -4.05 59.77
C VAL A 25 -21.53 -3.84 58.54
N TRP A 26 -22.80 -3.45 58.72
CA TRP A 26 -23.72 -3.18 57.61
C TRP A 26 -23.24 -2.03 56.72
N LEU A 27 -22.79 -0.91 57.32
CA LEU A 27 -22.22 0.21 56.59
C LEU A 27 -20.98 -0.22 55.79
N GLY A 28 -20.09 -1.02 56.39
CA GLY A 28 -18.91 -1.56 55.74
C GLY A 28 -19.23 -2.49 54.56
N TYR A 29 -20.26 -3.33 54.67
CA TYR A 29 -20.73 -4.16 53.56
C TYR A 29 -21.30 -3.31 52.42
N SER A 30 -22.15 -2.32 52.72
CA SER A 30 -22.74 -1.44 51.69
C SER A 30 -21.68 -0.63 50.93
N TRP A 31 -20.66 -0.13 51.63
CA TRP A 31 -19.53 0.57 51.00
C TRP A 31 -18.71 -0.33 50.10
N ARG A 32 -18.48 -1.59 50.52
CA ARG A 32 -17.79 -2.59 49.69
C ARG A 32 -18.54 -2.87 48.40
N ASP A 33 -19.86 -3.00 48.48
CA ASP A 33 -20.70 -3.29 47.31
C ASP A 33 -20.67 -2.15 46.29
N LEU A 34 -20.92 -0.91 46.74
CA LEU A 34 -20.78 0.29 45.90
C LEU A 34 -19.38 0.47 45.32
N SER A 35 -18.33 0.12 46.07
CA SER A 35 -16.95 0.18 45.55
C SER A 35 -16.70 -0.88 44.48
N ALA A 36 -17.24 -2.09 44.66
CA ALA A 36 -17.10 -3.18 43.70
C ALA A 36 -17.80 -2.87 42.37
N GLU A 37 -19.00 -2.28 42.39
CA GLU A 37 -19.71 -1.85 41.18
C GLU A 37 -18.94 -0.78 40.40
N ARG A 38 -18.35 0.21 41.09
CA ARG A 38 -17.52 1.25 40.47
C ARG A 38 -16.27 0.67 39.84
N GLU A 39 -15.59 -0.25 40.52
CA GLU A 39 -14.44 -0.95 39.97
C GLU A 39 -14.81 -1.77 38.74
N GLN A 40 -15.94 -2.48 38.75
CA GLN A 40 -16.43 -3.22 37.59
C GLN A 40 -16.73 -2.28 36.42
N ALA A 41 -17.44 -1.18 36.65
CA ALA A 41 -17.71 -0.17 35.62
C ALA A 41 -16.42 0.40 35.03
N GLN A 42 -15.44 0.74 35.88
CA GLN A 42 -14.12 1.21 35.43
C GLN A 42 -13.37 0.15 34.62
N ARG A 43 -13.43 -1.13 35.01
CA ARG A 43 -12.84 -2.24 34.25
C ARG A 43 -13.51 -2.38 32.87
N HIS A 44 -14.84 -2.27 32.79
CA HIS A 44 -15.55 -2.32 31.52
C HIS A 44 -15.18 -1.15 30.60
N VAL A 45 -15.06 0.07 31.14
CA VAL A 45 -14.60 1.23 30.38
C VAL A 45 -13.16 1.04 29.91
N ALA A 46 -12.25 0.60 30.79
CA ALA A 46 -10.86 0.34 30.44
C ALA A 46 -10.73 -0.75 29.37
N GLN A 47 -11.51 -1.82 29.46
CA GLN A 47 -11.58 -2.87 28.44
C GLN A 47 -12.11 -2.31 27.11
N ALA A 48 -13.21 -1.55 27.13
CA ALA A 48 -13.77 -0.95 25.93
C ALA A 48 -12.78 0.00 25.24
N GLN A 49 -12.05 0.81 26.02
CA GLN A 49 -10.99 1.68 25.53
C GLN A 49 -9.83 0.87 24.92
N ALA A 50 -9.42 -0.22 25.57
CA ALA A 50 -8.38 -1.10 25.04
C ALA A 50 -8.81 -1.73 23.70
N TYR A 51 -10.05 -2.19 23.59
CA TYR A 51 -10.60 -2.70 22.33
C TYR A 51 -10.66 -1.62 21.24
N ALA A 52 -11.12 -0.41 21.57
CA ALA A 52 -11.16 0.70 20.63
C ALA A 52 -9.76 1.10 20.16
N ALA A 53 -8.78 1.14 21.06
CA ALA A 53 -7.38 1.42 20.73
C ALA A 53 -6.77 0.33 19.83
N ALA A 54 -7.03 -0.95 20.13
CA ALA A 54 -6.58 -2.07 19.31
C ALA A 54 -7.21 -2.02 17.90
N GLN A 55 -8.51 -1.74 17.78
CA GLN A 55 -9.18 -1.57 16.49
C GLN A 55 -8.63 -0.39 15.71
N LYS A 56 -8.40 0.75 16.37
CA LYS A 56 -7.81 1.92 15.73
C LYS A 56 -6.42 1.61 15.19
N HIS A 57 -5.57 0.98 15.99
CA HIS A 57 -4.24 0.56 15.56
C HIS A 57 -4.30 -0.39 14.36
N ALA A 58 -5.22 -1.36 14.36
CA ALA A 58 -5.43 -2.24 13.21
C ALA A 58 -5.85 -1.47 11.95
N ARG A 59 -6.81 -0.54 12.08
CA ARG A 59 -7.26 0.29 10.96
C ARG A 59 -6.18 1.23 10.42
N ASP A 60 -5.36 1.81 11.29
CA ASP A 60 -4.25 2.68 10.88
C ASP A 60 -3.20 1.88 10.08
N ALA A 61 -2.93 0.63 10.49
CA ALA A 61 -2.07 -0.29 9.75
C ALA A 61 -2.68 -0.71 8.39
N GLU A 62 -3.98 -1.00 8.35
CA GLU A 62 -4.70 -1.30 7.09
C GLU A 62 -4.70 -0.10 6.15
N HIS A 63 -4.96 1.11 6.67
CA HIS A 63 -5.00 2.32 5.87
C HIS A 63 -3.63 2.66 5.27
N SER A 64 -2.57 2.58 6.08
CA SER A 64 -1.21 2.81 5.58
C SER A 64 -0.79 1.80 4.50
N THR A 65 -1.25 0.55 4.60
CA THR A 65 -1.02 -0.47 3.58
C THR A 65 -1.82 -0.16 2.31
N ALA A 66 -3.10 0.18 2.43
CA ALA A 66 -3.95 0.56 1.29
C ALA A 66 -3.41 1.79 0.54
N VAL A 67 -2.87 2.79 1.25
CA VAL A 67 -2.25 3.97 0.64
C VAL A 67 -0.99 3.59 -0.16
N ARG A 68 -0.16 2.68 0.38
CA ARG A 68 1.03 2.18 -0.32
C ARG A 68 0.67 1.40 -1.59
N ASP A 69 -0.32 0.51 -1.50
CA ASP A 69 -0.79 -0.27 -2.65
C ASP A 69 -1.42 0.60 -3.74
N ALA A 70 -2.19 1.62 -3.34
CA ALA A 70 -2.76 2.60 -4.25
C ALA A 70 -1.65 3.42 -4.96
N ALA A 71 -0.61 3.83 -4.22
CA ALA A 71 0.51 4.56 -4.80
C ALA A 71 1.31 3.71 -5.80
N ALA A 72 1.59 2.45 -5.46
CA ALA A 72 2.27 1.52 -6.37
C ALA A 72 1.45 1.28 -7.65
N SER A 73 0.13 1.10 -7.50
CA SER A 73 -0.80 0.92 -8.63
C SER A 73 -0.84 2.17 -9.53
N ALA A 74 -0.88 3.37 -8.93
CA ALA A 74 -0.88 4.63 -9.68
C ALA A 74 0.43 4.83 -10.46
N GLN A 75 1.58 4.52 -9.84
CA GLN A 75 2.88 4.57 -10.51
C GLN A 75 2.96 3.59 -11.68
N TYR A 76 2.46 2.36 -11.51
CA TYR A 76 2.41 1.37 -12.57
C TYR A 76 1.53 1.83 -13.75
N GLN A 77 0.32 2.31 -13.47
CA GLN A 77 -0.59 2.81 -14.51
C GLN A 77 0.00 3.99 -15.28
N LYS A 78 0.65 4.93 -14.57
CA LYS A 78 1.35 6.05 -15.20
C LYS A 78 2.49 5.54 -16.09
N GLY A 79 3.31 4.61 -15.59
CA GLY A 79 4.38 4.00 -16.36
C GLY A 79 3.89 3.38 -17.67
N LEU A 80 2.78 2.63 -17.64
CA LEU A 80 2.16 2.07 -18.85
C LEU A 80 1.73 3.15 -19.86
N GLN A 81 1.17 4.27 -19.40
CA GLN A 81 0.78 5.37 -20.28
C GLN A 81 1.99 6.04 -20.90
N ASP A 82 3.01 6.34 -20.09
CA ASP A 82 4.25 6.98 -20.54
C ASP A 82 4.98 6.07 -21.53
N GLY A 83 5.07 4.76 -21.27
CA GLY A 83 5.70 3.82 -22.20
C GLY A 83 4.98 3.67 -23.54
N LYS A 84 3.66 3.77 -23.56
CA LYS A 84 2.91 3.80 -24.83
C LYS A 84 3.28 5.04 -25.65
N GLN A 85 3.34 6.20 -25.00
CA GLN A 85 3.76 7.45 -25.66
C GLN A 85 5.21 7.36 -26.16
N ASP A 86 6.11 6.78 -25.37
CA ASP A 86 7.51 6.58 -25.76
C ASP A 86 7.65 5.62 -26.94
N LEU A 87 6.89 4.53 -26.96
CA LEU A 87 6.85 3.57 -28.08
C LEU A 87 6.35 4.24 -29.35
N ASP A 88 5.22 4.96 -29.28
CA ASP A 88 4.66 5.67 -30.43
C ASP A 88 5.66 6.71 -30.97
N GLY A 89 6.33 7.44 -30.06
CA GLY A 89 7.39 8.39 -30.40
C GLY A 89 8.63 7.72 -31.00
N ALA A 90 9.00 6.52 -30.55
CA ALA A 90 10.10 5.74 -31.12
C ALA A 90 9.77 5.23 -32.53
N ILE A 91 8.56 4.69 -32.74
CA ILE A 91 8.09 4.25 -34.05
C ILE A 91 8.03 5.43 -35.03
N ALA A 92 7.52 6.59 -34.61
CA ALA A 92 7.47 7.79 -35.44
C ALA A 92 8.87 8.23 -35.88
N ARG A 93 9.85 8.23 -34.97
CA ARG A 93 11.27 8.54 -35.26
C ARG A 93 11.89 7.52 -36.21
N LEU A 94 11.64 6.22 -36.00
CA LEU A 94 12.11 5.16 -36.90
C LEU A 94 11.59 5.37 -38.33
N ARG A 95 10.27 5.59 -38.48
CA ARG A 95 9.65 5.86 -39.78
C ARG A 95 10.23 7.11 -40.46
N ALA A 96 10.48 8.17 -39.69
CA ALA A 96 11.11 9.39 -40.22
C ALA A 96 12.54 9.12 -40.72
N ALA A 97 13.33 8.36 -39.96
CA ALA A 97 14.69 7.99 -40.34
C ALA A 97 14.71 7.12 -41.62
N LEU A 98 13.79 6.17 -41.74
CA LEU A 98 13.66 5.33 -42.94
C LEU A 98 13.30 6.17 -44.17
N ARG A 99 12.32 7.10 -44.05
CA ARG A 99 11.96 8.01 -45.15
C ARG A 99 13.13 8.90 -45.59
N LEU A 100 13.88 9.45 -44.64
CA LEU A 100 15.05 10.29 -44.95
C LEU A 100 16.10 9.49 -45.74
N ARG A 101 16.34 8.24 -45.34
CA ARG A 101 17.26 7.33 -46.04
C ARG A 101 16.77 6.99 -47.44
N GLU A 102 15.48 6.70 -47.60
CA GLU A 102 14.90 6.45 -48.92
C GLU A 102 15.05 7.66 -49.85
N GLN A 103 14.84 8.88 -49.34
CA GLN A 103 15.05 10.12 -50.08
C GLN A 103 16.52 10.31 -50.49
N GLN A 104 17.47 10.03 -49.58
CA GLN A 104 18.90 10.09 -49.89
C GLN A 104 19.30 9.07 -50.96
N LEU A 105 18.79 7.84 -50.86
CA LEU A 105 19.03 6.80 -51.86
C LEU A 105 18.41 7.16 -53.21
N ALA A 106 17.21 7.75 -53.22
CA ALA A 106 16.55 8.22 -54.44
C ALA A 106 17.33 9.37 -55.10
N ALA A 107 17.81 10.34 -54.32
CA ALA A 107 18.66 11.42 -54.82
C ALA A 107 19.96 10.89 -55.44
N ALA A 108 20.64 9.97 -54.75
CA ALA A 108 21.87 9.34 -55.25
C ALA A 108 21.65 8.54 -56.55
N ARG A 109 20.46 7.97 -56.76
CA ARG A 109 20.09 7.26 -58.00
C ARG A 109 19.69 8.22 -59.13
N ALA A 110 19.04 9.34 -58.82
CA ALA A 110 18.60 10.33 -59.80
C ALA A 110 19.76 11.16 -60.36
N ASP A 111 20.79 11.42 -59.56
CA ASP A 111 21.98 12.19 -59.94
C ASP A 111 22.98 11.43 -60.83
N ASN A 112 22.60 10.27 -61.41
CA ASN A 112 23.35 9.49 -62.39
C ASN A 112 24.85 9.79 -62.35
N LEU A 113 25.60 9.10 -61.47
CA LEU A 113 27.05 9.00 -61.56
C LEU A 113 27.42 8.81 -63.03
N SER A 114 27.88 9.89 -63.67
CA SER A 114 28.42 9.85 -65.01
C SER A 114 29.50 8.78 -64.98
N ALA A 115 29.46 7.86 -65.95
CA ALA A 115 30.36 6.72 -66.09
C ALA A 115 31.85 7.13 -66.03
N ALA A 116 32.40 7.27 -64.82
CA ALA A 116 33.80 7.63 -64.59
C ALA A 116 34.23 7.22 -63.17
N ALA A 117 34.29 5.90 -62.93
CA ALA A 117 35.30 5.23 -62.10
C ALA A 117 34.85 3.79 -61.84
N ALA A 118 34.99 2.94 -62.84
CA ALA A 118 35.25 1.53 -62.59
C ALA A 118 36.62 1.46 -61.87
N GLY A 119 36.62 1.23 -60.55
CA GLY A 119 37.84 0.89 -59.81
C GLY A 119 38.09 1.74 -58.58
N ALA A 120 37.56 1.29 -57.45
CA ALA A 120 38.13 1.33 -56.09
C ALA A 120 37.00 1.51 -55.07
N GLY A 121 36.78 0.47 -54.26
CA GLY A 121 35.78 0.50 -53.19
C GLY A 121 34.43 -0.07 -53.61
N ARG A 122 34.41 -1.35 -54.03
CA ARG A 122 33.22 -2.19 -53.84
C ARG A 122 33.06 -2.36 -52.33
N CYS A 123 32.58 -1.33 -51.63
CA CYS A 123 31.88 -1.58 -50.39
C CYS A 123 30.72 -2.49 -50.79
N ASP A 124 30.56 -3.62 -50.10
CA ASP A 124 29.51 -4.58 -50.35
C ASP A 124 28.13 -3.92 -50.20
N GLY A 125 27.69 -3.25 -51.27
CA GLY A 125 26.34 -2.74 -51.50
C GLY A 125 25.43 -3.82 -52.08
N GLU A 126 25.79 -5.09 -51.86
CA GLU A 126 24.82 -6.18 -51.84
C GLU A 126 23.75 -5.80 -50.82
N ALA A 127 22.52 -6.21 -51.10
CA ALA A 127 21.33 -5.98 -50.28
C ALA A 127 21.52 -6.52 -48.86
N ARG A 128 22.27 -5.80 -48.02
CA ARG A 128 22.39 -6.08 -46.60
C ARG A 128 20.98 -5.86 -46.08
N ALA A 129 20.31 -6.98 -45.84
CA ALA A 129 19.01 -7.09 -45.22
C ALA A 129 18.86 -5.95 -44.22
N ASP A 130 18.06 -4.96 -44.61
CA ASP A 130 18.00 -3.71 -43.90
C ASP A 130 17.11 -3.94 -42.69
N PHE A 131 17.69 -4.57 -41.66
CA PHE A 131 16.98 -5.14 -40.52
C PHE A 131 16.05 -4.13 -39.87
N LEU A 132 16.46 -2.87 -39.80
CA LEU A 132 15.62 -1.79 -39.27
C LEU A 132 14.41 -1.48 -40.15
N ALA A 133 14.55 -1.56 -41.47
CA ALA A 133 13.43 -1.41 -42.40
C ALA A 133 12.49 -2.62 -42.36
N ALA A 134 13.04 -3.83 -42.19
CA ALA A 134 12.27 -5.08 -42.18
C ALA A 134 11.62 -5.40 -40.82
N HIS A 135 12.29 -5.06 -39.71
CA HIS A 135 11.95 -5.53 -38.36
C HIS A 135 12.06 -4.46 -37.28
N GLY A 136 12.39 -3.20 -37.62
CA GLY A 136 12.66 -2.17 -36.62
C GLY A 136 11.44 -1.85 -35.74
N GLU A 137 10.22 -1.84 -36.31
CA GLU A 137 9.00 -1.64 -35.53
C GLU A 137 8.71 -2.81 -34.59
N ASP A 138 8.94 -4.05 -35.04
CA ASP A 138 8.75 -5.26 -34.22
C ASP A 138 9.77 -5.30 -33.07
N ALA A 139 11.02 -4.92 -33.34
CA ALA A 139 12.05 -4.81 -32.31
C ALA A 139 11.70 -3.76 -31.25
N LEU A 140 11.13 -2.61 -31.65
CA LEU A 140 10.66 -1.59 -30.71
C LEU A 140 9.46 -2.06 -29.87
N ARG A 141 8.53 -2.80 -30.48
CA ARG A 141 7.39 -3.38 -29.73
C ARG A 141 7.83 -4.43 -28.73
N LEU A 142 8.77 -5.30 -29.12
CA LEU A 142 9.33 -6.31 -28.22
C LEU A 142 10.08 -5.65 -27.05
N ALA A 143 10.84 -4.58 -27.31
CA ALA A 143 11.48 -3.80 -26.26
C ALA A 143 10.46 -3.18 -25.30
N ALA A 144 9.38 -2.59 -25.82
CA ALA A 144 8.32 -2.02 -24.99
C ALA A 144 7.59 -3.09 -24.15
N GLU A 145 7.36 -4.29 -24.69
CA GLU A 145 6.79 -5.41 -23.93
C GLU A 145 7.73 -5.85 -22.79
N ALA A 146 9.03 -5.93 -23.06
CA ALA A 146 10.03 -6.22 -22.03
C ALA A 146 10.04 -5.15 -20.92
N ASP A 147 9.95 -3.87 -21.29
CA ASP A 147 9.86 -2.75 -20.33
C ASP A 147 8.58 -2.82 -19.49
N ASP A 148 7.45 -3.21 -20.09
CA ASP A 148 6.18 -3.39 -19.36
C ASP A 148 6.25 -4.54 -18.35
N ILE A 149 6.93 -5.64 -18.69
CA ILE A 149 7.20 -6.74 -17.74
C ILE A 149 8.08 -6.25 -16.59
N VAL A 150 9.14 -5.48 -16.88
CA VAL A 150 10.01 -4.90 -15.83
C VAL A 150 9.22 -3.99 -14.90
N ARG A 151 8.32 -3.15 -15.43
CA ARG A 151 7.43 -2.30 -14.63
C ARG A 151 6.47 -3.12 -13.77
N GLN A 152 5.93 -4.21 -14.31
CA GLN A 152 5.07 -5.10 -13.54
C GLN A 152 5.83 -5.77 -12.38
N LEU A 153 7.03 -6.29 -12.65
CA LEU A 153 7.88 -6.88 -11.62
C LEU A 153 8.27 -5.87 -10.55
N TYR A 154 8.60 -4.64 -10.96
CA TYR A 154 8.89 -3.54 -10.04
C TYR A 154 7.69 -3.22 -9.14
N ALA A 155 6.49 -3.11 -9.71
CA ALA A 155 5.26 -2.87 -8.93
C ALA A 155 5.01 -3.98 -7.90
N CYS A 156 5.17 -5.25 -8.31
CA CYS A 156 5.08 -6.40 -7.41
C CYS A 156 6.12 -6.32 -6.27
N GLN A 157 7.36 -5.96 -6.59
CA GLN A 157 8.43 -5.85 -5.60
C GLN A 157 8.19 -4.70 -4.63
N THR A 158 7.66 -3.57 -5.09
CA THR A 158 7.28 -2.44 -4.21
C THR A 158 6.20 -2.84 -3.22
N VAL A 159 5.19 -3.59 -3.64
CA VAL A 159 4.15 -4.12 -2.73
C VAL A 159 4.73 -5.11 -1.72
N LEU A 160 5.59 -6.04 -2.17
CA LEU A 160 6.24 -7.02 -1.29
C LEU A 160 7.17 -6.37 -0.26
N ASN A 161 7.98 -5.39 -0.68
CA ASN A 161 8.86 -4.64 0.22
C ASN A 161 8.05 -3.77 1.19
N GLY A 162 6.92 -3.22 0.74
CA GLY A 162 5.98 -2.50 1.58
C GLY A 162 5.35 -3.38 2.68
N LYS A 163 5.24 -4.69 2.46
CA LYS A 163 4.72 -5.63 3.46
C LYS A 163 5.73 -6.04 4.53
N ASN A 164 7.03 -5.97 4.21
CA ASN A 164 8.12 -6.42 5.08
C ASN A 164 8.65 -5.33 6.03
N ASN A 165 8.24 -4.08 5.84
CA ASN A 165 8.54 -2.91 6.69
C ASN A 165 7.31 -2.47 7.48
#